data_AF-A0A0A1U9A0-F1
#
_entry.id   AF-A0A0A1U9A0-F1
#
_cell.length_a   1.000
_cell.length_b   1.000
_cell.length_c   1.000
_cell.angle_alpha   90.00
_cell.angle_beta   90.00
_cell.angle_gamma   90.00
#
_symmetry.space_group_name_H-M   'P 1'
#
loop_
_entity.id
_entity.type
_entity.pdbx_description
1 polymer ?
#
loop_
_entity_poly.entity_id
_entity_poly.type
_entity_poly.pdbx_seq_one_letter_code
_entity_poly.pdbx_strand_id
1 'polypeptide(L)'
;MNGSVPPPPPQPEYEFYGNYQTTPGTQTFTQGQQPQQYQQQIPQQANPQIGQQVNQQINQQMGQPSMCLRLCFCPLCDKQQMLLQQPQPFQWLFIARVIMFSLKRKMGKQDFFTINRDVLSFVVDHWYFFQNLEQFRAPQEQWVKTLNEQFNNKDFFTLSDDKGAVKINNDVPPWDYDGDVVQEISASSHVDDLDSVQNTEQIQAELKESYMKTLQIAKVAYLTCQKALYVYTDDNSKNNVCFL
;
A
#
# COMPACT_ATOMS: atom_id res chain seq x y z
N MET A 1 2.84 31.96 53.78
CA MET A 1 2.86 32.65 52.48
C MET A 1 2.12 31.75 51.49
N ASN A 2 0.83 32.01 51.26
CA ASN A 2 0.01 31.24 50.32
C ASN A 2 0.09 31.92 48.95
N GLY A 3 0.61 31.19 47.96
CA GLY A 3 0.68 31.64 46.57
C GLY A 3 -0.59 31.25 45.82
N SER A 4 -1.29 32.25 45.29
CA SER A 4 -2.45 32.07 44.42
C SER A 4 -2.00 31.69 43.01
N VAL A 5 -2.57 30.62 42.48
CA VAL A 5 -2.37 30.16 41.10
C VAL A 5 -3.33 30.93 40.18
N PRO A 6 -2.86 31.45 39.02
CA PRO A 6 -3.72 32.17 38.08
C PRO A 6 -4.65 31.22 37.31
N PRO A 7 -5.84 31.69 36.90
CA PRO A 7 -6.82 30.89 36.19
C PRO A 7 -6.41 30.60 34.73
N PRO A 8 -6.91 29.50 34.15
CA PRO A 8 -6.62 29.12 32.76
C PRO A 8 -7.33 30.05 31.76
N PRO A 9 -6.77 30.17 30.53
CA PRO A 9 -7.37 30.97 29.47
C PRO A 9 -8.64 30.32 28.89
N PRO A 10 -9.59 31.13 28.38
CA PRO A 10 -10.83 30.62 27.80
C PRO A 10 -10.57 29.91 26.46
N GLN A 11 -11.30 28.82 26.23
CA GLN A 11 -11.26 28.05 24.98
C GLN A 11 -12.17 28.67 23.91
N PRO A 12 -11.83 28.52 22.61
CA PRO A 12 -12.66 29.02 21.53
C PRO A 12 -13.91 28.17 21.32
N GLU A 13 -15.06 28.84 21.24
CA GLU A 13 -16.35 28.26 20.86
C GLU A 13 -16.34 27.90 19.37
N TYR A 14 -16.62 26.64 19.06
CA TYR A 14 -16.85 26.18 17.69
C TYR A 14 -18.35 26.28 17.38
N GLU A 15 -18.73 27.27 16.58
CA GLU A 15 -20.09 27.39 16.07
C GLU A 15 -20.33 26.41 14.92
N PHE A 16 -21.31 25.56 15.13
CA PHE A 16 -21.84 24.58 14.19
C PHE A 16 -22.89 25.27 13.28
N TYR A 17 -22.57 25.48 12.01
CA TYR A 17 -23.56 25.90 11.01
C TYR A 17 -23.81 24.79 9.99
N GLY A 18 -24.98 24.16 10.14
CA GLY A 18 -25.63 23.38 9.10
C GLY A 18 -26.64 24.21 8.31
N ASN A 19 -27.06 23.61 7.19
CA ASN A 19 -28.15 23.96 6.27
C ASN A 19 -27.82 24.85 5.07
N TYR A 20 -27.71 24.19 3.91
CA TYR A 20 -27.97 24.81 2.60
C TYR A 20 -29.39 24.44 2.17
N GLN A 21 -30.26 25.44 2.08
CA GLN A 21 -31.48 25.39 1.28
C GLN A 21 -31.20 26.05 -0.07
N THR A 22 -31.57 25.34 -1.14
CA THR A 22 -31.63 25.79 -2.53
C THR A 22 -32.88 26.64 -2.78
N THR A 23 -32.77 27.77 -3.49
CA THR A 23 -33.62 28.21 -4.63
C THR A 23 -33.27 29.65 -5.09
N PRO A 24 -33.69 30.07 -6.31
CA PRO A 24 -32.90 30.94 -7.20
C PRO A 24 -33.44 32.37 -7.33
N GLY A 25 -32.62 33.29 -7.85
CA GLY A 25 -33.13 34.53 -8.41
C GLY A 25 -32.13 35.66 -8.58
N THR A 26 -31.90 36.02 -9.85
CA THR A 26 -31.77 37.40 -10.35
C THR A 26 -30.42 38.13 -10.22
N GLN A 27 -30.03 38.65 -11.38
CA GLN A 27 -28.80 39.34 -11.74
C GLN A 27 -28.71 40.76 -11.17
N THR A 28 -27.49 41.23 -10.89
CA THR A 28 -27.13 42.64 -11.14
C THR A 28 -25.63 42.80 -11.38
N PHE A 29 -25.33 43.45 -12.50
CA PHE A 29 -24.04 44.00 -12.90
C PHE A 29 -23.61 45.15 -11.99
N THR A 30 -22.32 45.21 -11.63
CA THR A 30 -21.60 46.47 -11.39
C THR A 30 -20.15 46.36 -11.84
N GLN A 31 -19.79 47.19 -12.82
CA GLN A 31 -18.42 47.52 -13.22
C GLN A 31 -17.74 48.32 -12.10
N GLY A 32 -16.43 48.12 -11.90
CA GLY A 32 -15.64 49.03 -11.07
C GLY A 32 -14.17 48.64 -10.91
N GLN A 33 -13.33 49.23 -11.77
CA GLN A 33 -11.97 49.73 -11.47
C GLN A 33 -10.79 48.74 -11.27
N GLN A 34 -9.98 48.60 -12.32
CA GLN A 34 -8.50 48.62 -12.25
C GLN A 34 -8.03 50.07 -11.94
N PRO A 35 -6.85 50.35 -11.33
CA PRO A 35 -5.50 49.84 -11.66
C PRO A 35 -4.65 49.56 -10.37
N GLN A 36 -3.37 49.19 -10.30
CA GLN A 36 -2.16 49.48 -11.06
C GLN A 36 -1.14 48.34 -10.91
N GLN A 37 -0.36 48.15 -11.97
CA GLN A 37 0.85 47.33 -11.99
C GLN A 37 1.98 48.02 -11.24
N TYR A 38 2.69 47.27 -10.37
CA TYR A 38 4.05 47.58 -9.99
C TYR A 38 4.99 46.58 -10.68
N GLN A 39 5.70 47.10 -11.67
CA GLN A 39 6.77 46.44 -12.40
C GLN A 39 8.07 46.66 -11.61
N GLN A 40 8.56 45.64 -10.92
CA GLN A 40 9.95 45.60 -10.43
C GLN A 40 10.80 44.83 -11.44
N GLN A 41 11.69 45.56 -12.11
CA GLN A 41 12.88 45.04 -12.78
C GLN A 41 13.98 44.89 -11.71
N ILE A 42 14.79 43.82 -11.70
CA ILE A 42 16.21 43.70 -12.16
C ILE A 42 16.80 42.51 -11.34
N PRO A 43 17.87 41.76 -11.69
CA PRO A 43 18.57 41.56 -12.98
C PRO A 43 18.57 40.10 -13.47
N GLN A 44 18.68 39.94 -14.79
CA GLN A 44 19.06 38.71 -15.47
C GLN A 44 20.58 38.52 -15.39
N GLN A 45 21.04 37.50 -14.65
CA GLN A 45 22.30 36.81 -14.92
C GLN A 45 22.21 35.37 -14.42
N ALA A 46 21.77 34.44 -15.27
CA ALA A 46 22.05 33.02 -15.11
C ALA A 46 21.97 32.30 -16.46
N ASN A 47 23.16 31.88 -16.90
CA ASN A 47 23.53 31.01 -18.01
C ASN A 47 22.49 29.92 -18.41
N PRO A 48 21.96 29.88 -19.66
CA PRO A 48 20.94 28.91 -20.07
C PRO A 48 21.46 27.55 -20.55
N GLN A 49 22.72 27.16 -20.30
CA GLN A 49 23.29 25.92 -20.86
C GLN A 49 23.25 24.66 -19.98
N ILE A 50 22.67 24.70 -18.77
CA ILE A 50 22.63 23.51 -17.88
C ILE A 50 21.25 22.81 -17.88
N GLY A 51 20.20 23.47 -18.38
CA GLY A 51 18.82 22.95 -18.34
C GLY A 51 18.44 21.94 -19.42
N GLN A 52 19.28 21.71 -20.43
CA GLN A 52 18.96 20.80 -21.55
C GLN A 52 19.60 19.41 -21.43
N GLN A 53 20.55 19.20 -20.50
CA GLN A 53 21.22 17.90 -20.35
C GLN A 53 20.55 16.95 -19.35
N VAL A 54 19.65 17.43 -18.48
CA VAL A 54 18.95 16.57 -17.50
C VAL A 54 17.71 15.89 -18.11
N ASN A 55 17.10 16.48 -19.14
CA ASN A 55 15.91 15.91 -19.80
C ASN A 55 16.23 14.83 -20.86
N GLN A 56 17.49 14.69 -21.30
CA GLN A 56 17.87 13.70 -22.30
C GLN A 56 18.25 12.33 -21.72
N GLN A 57 18.46 12.23 -20.41
CA GLN A 57 18.80 10.96 -19.75
C GLN A 57 17.58 10.14 -19.29
N ILE A 58 16.37 10.71 -19.32
CA ILE A 58 15.13 9.98 -18.97
C ILE A 58 14.47 9.34 -20.21
N ASN A 59 14.76 9.84 -21.42
CA ASN A 59 14.06 9.44 -22.64
C ASN A 59 14.73 8.30 -23.46
N GLN A 60 15.80 7.68 -22.94
CA GLN A 60 16.57 6.66 -23.69
C GLN A 60 16.33 5.20 -23.22
N GLN A 61 15.35 4.94 -22.36
CA GLN A 61 15.03 3.57 -21.89
C GLN A 61 13.68 3.01 -22.36
N MET A 62 13.13 3.49 -23.49
CA MET A 62 12.01 2.81 -24.16
C MET A 62 12.46 1.89 -25.30
N GLY A 63 13.58 1.18 -25.09
CA GLY A 63 13.78 -0.10 -25.75
C GLY A 63 12.71 -1.05 -25.25
N GLN A 64 11.85 -1.51 -26.16
CA GLN A 64 10.80 -2.51 -25.91
C GLN A 64 11.26 -3.52 -24.84
N PRO A 65 10.66 -3.54 -23.63
CA PRO A 65 10.96 -4.58 -22.67
C PRO A 65 10.44 -5.86 -23.29
N SER A 66 11.36 -6.74 -23.71
CA SER A 66 11.06 -8.14 -23.87
C SER A 66 10.33 -8.56 -22.59
N MET A 67 9.04 -8.88 -22.73
CA MET A 67 8.13 -9.23 -21.64
C MET A 67 8.56 -10.59 -21.06
N CYS A 68 9.71 -10.61 -20.39
CA CYS A 68 10.15 -11.72 -19.59
C CYS A 68 9.29 -11.70 -18.33
N LEU A 69 8.36 -12.65 -18.24
CA LEU A 69 7.58 -12.89 -17.04
C LEU A 69 8.56 -13.21 -15.90
N ARG A 70 8.86 -12.23 -15.06
CA ARG A 70 9.65 -12.45 -13.86
C ARG A 70 8.76 -13.09 -12.82
N LEU A 71 9.07 -14.33 -12.48
CA LEU A 71 8.47 -15.01 -11.33
C LEU A 71 8.81 -14.22 -10.06
N CYS A 72 7.79 -13.67 -9.41
CA CYS A 72 7.91 -12.99 -8.12
C CYS A 72 7.16 -13.81 -7.07
N PHE A 73 7.84 -14.12 -5.96
CA PHE A 73 7.29 -14.91 -4.85
C PHE A 73 7.07 -14.04 -3.60
N CYS A 74 6.74 -12.75 -3.79
CA CYS A 74 6.41 -11.90 -2.66
C CYS A 74 4.98 -12.20 -2.15
N PRO A 75 4.65 -11.85 -0.90
CA PRO A 75 3.32 -12.10 -0.34
C PRO A 75 2.17 -11.53 -1.17
N LEU A 76 2.32 -10.35 -1.79
CA LEU A 76 1.34 -9.81 -2.73
C LEU A 76 1.09 -10.76 -3.90
N CYS A 77 2.14 -11.31 -4.53
CA CYS A 77 2.01 -12.24 -5.65
C CYS A 77 1.37 -13.56 -5.23
N ASP A 78 1.68 -14.06 -4.03
CA ASP A 78 1.07 -15.28 -3.48
C ASP A 78 -0.43 -15.11 -3.22
N LYS A 79 -0.84 -13.93 -2.73
CA LYS A 79 -2.23 -13.65 -2.34
C LYS A 79 -3.04 -12.88 -3.39
N GLN A 80 -2.46 -12.58 -4.56
CA GLN A 80 -3.08 -11.69 -5.54
C GLN A 80 -4.50 -12.13 -5.95
N GLN A 81 -4.72 -13.43 -6.15
CA GLN A 81 -6.02 -13.95 -6.60
C GLN A 81 -7.09 -13.77 -5.53
N MET A 82 -6.76 -14.04 -4.27
CA MET A 82 -7.65 -13.82 -3.13
C MET A 82 -7.97 -12.33 -2.98
N LEU A 83 -6.98 -11.46 -3.12
CA LEU A 83 -7.16 -10.01 -2.98
C LEU A 83 -8.03 -9.43 -4.11
N LEU A 84 -7.85 -9.86 -5.36
CA LEU A 84 -8.65 -9.36 -6.48
C LEU A 84 -10.11 -9.84 -6.48
N GLN A 85 -10.44 -10.88 -5.70
CA GLN A 85 -11.82 -11.39 -5.55
C GLN A 85 -12.61 -10.69 -4.44
N GLN A 86 -11.98 -9.79 -3.67
CA GLN A 86 -12.65 -9.03 -2.63
C GLN A 86 -13.69 -8.07 -3.24
N PRO A 87 -14.95 -8.07 -2.77
CA PRO A 87 -16.03 -7.28 -3.36
C PRO A 87 -15.92 -5.79 -3.06
N GLN A 88 -15.18 -5.40 -2.01
CA GLN A 88 -15.06 -4.02 -1.56
C GLN A 88 -13.73 -3.39 -2.01
N PRO A 89 -13.72 -2.10 -2.35
CA PRO A 89 -12.49 -1.39 -2.66
C PRO A 89 -11.58 -1.33 -1.43
N PHE A 90 -10.30 -1.62 -1.63
CA PHE A 90 -9.32 -1.55 -0.54
C PHE A 90 -9.09 -0.12 -0.03
N GLN A 91 -9.03 0.05 1.29
CA GLN A 91 -8.59 1.32 1.85
C GLN A 91 -7.11 1.58 1.52
N TRP A 92 -6.73 2.84 1.35
CA TRP A 92 -5.34 3.23 1.09
C TRP A 92 -4.38 2.72 2.16
N LEU A 93 -4.78 2.73 3.43
CA LEU A 93 -4.00 2.19 4.53
C LEU A 93 -3.72 0.69 4.37
N PHE A 94 -4.71 -0.09 3.93
CA PHE A 94 -4.53 -1.51 3.63
C PHE A 94 -3.52 -1.71 2.50
N ILE A 95 -3.65 -0.94 1.40
CA ILE A 95 -2.72 -0.96 0.26
C ILE A 95 -1.29 -0.66 0.72
N ALA A 96 -1.09 0.38 1.53
CA ALA A 96 0.20 0.75 2.09
C ALA A 96 0.80 -0.39 2.94
N ARG A 97 -0.01 -1.02 3.79
CA ARG A 97 0.41 -2.17 4.61
C ARG A 97 0.80 -3.36 3.73
N VAL A 98 0.05 -3.68 2.68
CA VAL A 98 0.37 -4.77 1.74
C VAL A 98 1.70 -4.56 1.04
N ILE A 99 1.97 -3.33 0.57
CA ILE A 99 3.24 -2.99 -0.08
C ILE A 99 4.40 -3.18 0.90
N MET A 100 4.29 -2.58 2.10
CA MET A 100 5.36 -2.61 3.08
C MET A 100 5.63 -4.01 3.63
N PHE A 101 4.57 -4.78 3.91
CA PHE A 101 4.68 -6.17 4.31
C PHE A 101 5.37 -7.01 3.24
N SER A 102 5.00 -6.81 1.97
CA SER A 102 5.59 -7.55 0.86
C SER A 102 7.05 -7.20 0.63
N LEU A 103 7.41 -5.92 0.74
CA LEU A 103 8.79 -5.44 0.67
C LEU A 103 9.65 -6.04 1.78
N LYS A 104 9.18 -5.99 3.03
CA LYS A 104 9.88 -6.56 4.19
C LYS A 104 10.16 -8.05 4.01
N ARG A 105 9.14 -8.82 3.61
CA ARG A 105 9.26 -10.27 3.39
C ARG A 105 10.16 -10.62 2.20
N LYS A 106 10.15 -9.79 1.13
CA LYS A 106 10.99 -9.99 -0.06
C LYS A 106 12.47 -9.71 0.23
N MET A 107 12.79 -8.66 0.99
CA MET A 107 14.17 -8.23 1.22
C MET A 107 14.82 -8.84 2.46
N GLY A 108 14.03 -9.31 3.44
CA GLY A 108 14.43 -10.15 4.58
C GLY A 108 15.37 -9.54 5.63
N LYS A 109 16.28 -8.63 5.24
CA LYS A 109 17.27 -7.96 6.10
C LYS A 109 17.06 -6.45 6.20
N GLN A 110 16.20 -5.89 5.36
CA GLN A 110 15.93 -4.45 5.30
C GLN A 110 14.59 -4.15 5.98
N ASP A 111 14.63 -3.23 6.94
CA ASP A 111 13.45 -2.82 7.73
C ASP A 111 12.86 -1.49 7.28
N PHE A 112 13.69 -0.58 6.76
CA PHE A 112 13.29 0.75 6.29
C PHE A 112 13.33 0.81 4.78
N PHE A 113 12.26 1.30 4.17
CA PHE A 113 12.12 1.41 2.71
C PHE A 113 11.84 2.86 2.34
N THR A 114 12.60 3.40 1.39
CA THR A 114 12.40 4.77 0.92
C THR A 114 11.13 4.84 0.08
N ILE A 115 10.22 5.77 0.42
CA ILE A 115 8.93 5.90 -0.27
C ILE A 115 9.13 6.16 -1.77
N ASN A 116 9.92 7.17 -2.14
CA ASN A 116 10.10 7.58 -3.53
C ASN A 116 10.82 6.55 -4.41
N ARG A 117 11.55 5.60 -3.81
CA ARG A 117 12.34 4.60 -4.55
C ARG A 117 11.75 3.22 -4.37
N ASP A 118 11.82 2.68 -3.16
CA ASP A 118 11.52 1.27 -2.91
C ASP A 118 10.02 1.00 -3.02
N VAL A 119 9.16 1.87 -2.47
CA VAL A 119 7.69 1.73 -2.54
C VAL A 119 7.19 1.97 -3.96
N LEU A 120 7.63 3.06 -4.62
CA LEU A 120 7.20 3.34 -6.00
C LEU A 120 7.69 2.30 -7.01
N SER A 121 8.95 1.85 -6.91
CA SER A 121 9.45 0.75 -7.75
C SER A 121 8.67 -0.53 -7.52
N PHE A 122 8.29 -0.84 -6.27
CA PHE A 122 7.45 -2.01 -6.00
C PHE A 122 6.08 -1.90 -6.68
N VAL A 123 5.44 -0.73 -6.66
CA VAL A 123 4.16 -0.51 -7.34
C VAL A 123 4.30 -0.70 -8.85
N VAL A 124 5.37 -0.16 -9.45
CA VAL A 124 5.63 -0.29 -10.89
C VAL A 124 5.89 -1.76 -11.27
N ASP A 125 6.72 -2.47 -10.50
CA ASP A 125 7.03 -3.89 -10.73
C ASP A 125 5.78 -4.79 -10.65
N HIS A 126 4.77 -4.37 -9.88
CA HIS A 126 3.51 -5.10 -9.68
C HIS A 126 2.32 -4.35 -10.29
N TRP A 127 2.56 -3.52 -11.30
CA TRP A 127 1.50 -2.72 -11.94
C TRP A 127 0.35 -3.59 -12.44
N TYR A 128 0.65 -4.82 -12.85
CA TYR A 128 -0.34 -5.80 -13.29
C TYR A 128 -1.41 -6.11 -12.23
N PHE A 129 -1.12 -5.96 -10.94
CA PHE A 129 -2.07 -6.06 -9.83
C PHE A 129 -2.72 -4.70 -9.56
N PHE A 130 -1.91 -3.66 -9.34
CA PHE A 130 -2.39 -2.34 -8.91
C PHE A 130 -3.31 -1.67 -9.93
N GLN A 131 -3.11 -1.88 -11.23
CA GLN A 131 -3.99 -1.32 -12.27
C GLN A 131 -5.44 -1.80 -12.19
N ASN A 132 -5.70 -2.94 -11.53
CA ASN A 132 -7.06 -3.45 -11.35
C ASN A 132 -7.79 -2.76 -10.18
N LEU A 133 -7.08 -2.01 -9.35
CA LEU A 133 -7.64 -1.28 -8.23
C LEU A 133 -8.13 0.10 -8.68
N GLU A 134 -9.37 0.46 -8.33
CA GLU A 134 -9.98 1.74 -8.75
C GLU A 134 -9.16 2.96 -8.30
N GLN A 135 -8.51 2.83 -7.15
CA GLN A 135 -7.61 3.80 -6.53
C GLN A 135 -6.46 4.24 -7.45
N PHE A 136 -5.99 3.35 -8.32
CA PHE A 136 -4.87 3.60 -9.23
C PHE A 136 -5.31 4.06 -10.63
N ARG A 137 -6.62 4.24 -10.87
CA ARG A 137 -7.12 4.88 -12.09
C ARG A 137 -6.89 6.40 -12.09
N ALA A 138 -6.69 6.99 -10.92
CA ALA A 138 -6.34 8.40 -10.78
C ALA A 138 -4.95 8.71 -11.37
N PRO A 139 -4.66 9.98 -11.73
CA PRO A 139 -3.32 10.39 -12.14
C PRO A 139 -2.25 10.02 -11.10
N GLN A 140 -1.03 9.72 -11.58
CA GLN A 140 0.07 9.26 -10.72
C GLN A 140 0.32 10.16 -9.52
N GLU A 141 0.36 11.46 -9.74
CA GLU A 141 0.59 12.46 -8.69
C GLU A 141 -0.45 12.38 -7.57
N GLN A 142 -1.70 12.07 -7.90
CA GLN A 142 -2.79 12.00 -6.94
C GLN A 142 -2.68 10.74 -6.09
N TRP A 143 -2.56 9.56 -6.71
CA TRP A 143 -2.48 8.32 -5.94
C TRP A 143 -1.19 8.23 -5.13
N VAL A 144 -0.06 8.75 -5.66
CA VAL A 144 1.20 8.82 -4.91
C VAL A 144 1.03 9.68 -3.66
N LYS A 145 0.39 10.84 -3.78
CA LYS A 145 0.13 11.72 -2.65
C LYS A 145 -0.73 11.02 -1.59
N THR A 146 -1.86 10.42 -2.00
CA THR A 146 -2.78 9.75 -1.07
C THR A 146 -2.16 8.52 -0.42
N LEU A 147 -1.35 7.76 -1.15
CA LEU A 147 -0.58 6.64 -0.60
C LEU A 147 0.45 7.13 0.44
N ASN A 148 1.15 8.22 0.13
CA ASN A 148 2.16 8.81 1.04
C ASN A 148 1.54 9.28 2.36
N GLU A 149 0.33 9.83 2.31
CA GLU A 149 -0.40 10.24 3.51
C GLU A 149 -0.63 9.08 4.49
N GLN A 150 -0.77 7.85 4.00
CA GLN A 150 -0.99 6.67 4.86
C GLN A 150 0.22 6.31 5.70
N PHE A 151 1.43 6.60 5.23
CA PHE A 151 2.67 6.30 5.97
C PHE A 151 2.85 7.19 7.21
N ASN A 152 2.03 8.23 7.37
CA ASN A 152 1.98 9.04 8.59
C ASN A 152 1.18 8.36 9.73
N ASN A 153 0.50 7.25 9.46
CA ASN A 153 -0.21 6.50 10.48
C ASN A 153 0.78 5.77 11.41
N LYS A 154 0.95 6.31 12.62
CA LYS A 154 1.93 5.84 13.61
C LYS A 154 1.60 4.48 14.23
N ASP A 155 0.34 4.04 14.15
CA ASP A 155 -0.06 2.73 14.68
C ASP A 155 0.54 1.60 13.83
N PHE A 156 0.71 1.85 12.53
CA PHE A 156 1.21 0.85 11.58
C PHE A 156 2.62 1.12 11.07
N PHE A 157 3.08 2.37 11.08
CA PHE A 157 4.34 2.76 10.46
C PHE A 157 5.22 3.61 11.37
N THR A 158 6.53 3.42 11.21
CA THR A 158 7.57 4.29 11.78
C THR A 158 8.32 4.97 10.64
N LEU A 159 8.35 6.30 10.65
CA LEU A 159 9.15 7.09 9.72
C LEU A 159 10.57 7.25 10.28
N SER A 160 11.56 7.15 9.41
CA SER A 160 12.96 7.49 9.71
C SER A 160 13.14 8.99 9.64
N ASP A 161 13.82 9.55 10.63
CA ASP A 161 14.06 11.00 10.77
C ASP A 161 14.84 11.61 9.58
N ASP A 162 15.67 10.80 8.91
CA ASP A 162 16.73 11.36 8.05
C ASP A 162 16.54 11.11 6.54
N LYS A 163 15.62 10.21 6.14
CA LYS A 163 15.64 9.64 4.76
C LYS A 163 14.29 9.46 4.08
N GLY A 164 13.19 9.94 4.66
CA GLY A 164 11.85 9.68 4.10
C GLY A 164 11.60 8.18 3.89
N ALA A 165 12.19 7.36 4.76
CA ALA A 165 12.08 5.92 4.74
C ALA A 165 11.08 5.48 5.80
N VAL A 166 10.29 4.48 5.47
CA VAL A 166 9.22 3.97 6.32
C VAL A 166 9.48 2.51 6.67
N LYS A 167 9.18 2.15 7.91
CA LYS A 167 9.18 0.78 8.43
C LYS A 167 7.77 0.40 8.85
N ILE A 168 7.35 -0.83 8.60
CA ILE A 168 6.11 -1.38 9.16
C ILE A 168 6.36 -1.86 10.61
N ASN A 169 5.49 -1.46 11.53
CA ASN A 169 5.64 -1.74 12.96
C ASN A 169 5.31 -3.20 13.30
N ASN A 170 4.27 -3.74 12.65
CA ASN A 170 3.76 -5.07 12.92
C ASN A 170 4.02 -6.02 11.75
N ASP A 171 4.41 -7.25 12.07
CA ASP A 171 4.62 -8.34 11.11
C ASP A 171 3.34 -9.18 10.85
N VAL A 172 2.19 -8.67 11.30
CA VAL A 172 0.90 -9.29 11.05
C VAL A 172 0.49 -9.02 9.59
N PRO A 173 0.20 -10.07 8.80
CA PRO A 173 -0.23 -9.91 7.43
C PRO A 173 -1.49 -9.04 7.34
N PRO A 174 -1.59 -8.11 6.37
CA PRO A 174 -2.71 -7.16 6.33
C PRO A 174 -4.08 -7.80 6.13
N TRP A 175 -4.14 -8.97 5.49
CA TRP A 175 -5.37 -9.74 5.25
C TRP A 175 -5.81 -10.59 6.45
N ASP A 176 -4.96 -10.76 7.47
CA ASP A 176 -5.30 -11.46 8.72
C ASP A 176 -5.76 -10.46 9.80
N TYR A 177 -5.94 -9.18 9.43
CA TYR A 177 -6.37 -8.14 10.37
C TYR A 177 -7.89 -8.07 10.39
N ASP A 178 -8.51 -8.71 11.38
CA ASP A 178 -9.93 -8.51 11.67
C ASP A 178 -10.11 -7.10 12.25
N GLY A 179 -10.80 -6.24 11.49
CA GLY A 179 -11.02 -4.84 11.83
C GLY A 179 -11.87 -4.60 13.08
N ASP A 180 -12.41 -5.66 13.69
CA ASP A 180 -13.37 -5.58 14.79
C ASP A 180 -12.72 -5.32 16.17
N VAL A 181 -11.39 -5.39 16.29
CA VAL A 181 -10.70 -5.26 17.60
C VAL A 181 -10.32 -3.82 17.97
N VAL A 182 -10.46 -2.85 17.06
CA VAL A 182 -9.95 -1.47 17.29
C VAL A 182 -10.96 -0.56 18.02
N GLN A 183 -12.22 -0.95 18.20
CA GLN A 183 -13.22 -0.12 18.90
C GLN A 183 -13.33 -0.37 20.42
N GLU A 184 -12.73 -1.41 21.00
CA GLU A 184 -12.98 -1.76 22.42
C GLU A 184 -11.89 -1.37 23.43
N ILE A 185 -10.78 -0.72 23.04
CA ILE A 185 -9.73 -0.34 24.02
C ILE A 185 -10.08 0.95 24.81
N SER A 186 -11.35 1.31 24.93
CA SER A 186 -11.80 2.36 25.88
C SER A 186 -12.88 1.90 26.85
N ALA A 187 -13.40 0.68 26.74
CA ALA A 187 -14.41 0.20 27.68
C ALA A 187 -14.50 -1.32 27.70
N SER A 188 -13.64 -1.98 28.47
CA SER A 188 -14.07 -3.11 29.30
C SER A 188 -12.93 -3.58 30.20
N SER A 189 -12.94 -3.09 31.44
CA SER A 189 -12.44 -3.87 32.57
C SER A 189 -13.46 -4.96 32.88
N HIS A 190 -12.98 -6.17 33.15
CA HIS A 190 -13.70 -7.24 33.85
C HIS A 190 -14.57 -8.16 32.98
N VAL A 191 -14.01 -9.33 32.64
CA VAL A 191 -14.72 -10.61 32.76
C VAL A 191 -13.76 -11.66 33.31
N ASP A 192 -14.24 -12.36 34.33
CA ASP A 192 -13.56 -13.44 35.04
C ASP A 192 -13.33 -14.68 34.17
N ASP A 193 -12.37 -15.45 34.66
CA ASP A 193 -11.82 -16.70 34.18
C ASP A 193 -12.76 -17.90 34.39
N LEU A 194 -12.42 -19.03 33.74
CA LEU A 194 -12.92 -20.41 33.91
C LEU A 194 -14.05 -20.89 32.97
N ASP A 195 -13.67 -21.31 31.75
CA ASP A 195 -14.18 -22.56 31.10
C ASP A 195 -13.50 -22.92 29.74
N SER A 196 -12.37 -22.28 29.36
CA SER A 196 -11.80 -22.35 28.00
C SER A 196 -10.86 -23.54 27.69
N VAL A 197 -10.48 -24.36 28.67
CA VAL A 197 -9.38 -25.33 28.47
C VAL A 197 -9.79 -26.55 27.61
N GLN A 198 -11.06 -26.96 27.61
CA GLN A 198 -11.49 -28.15 26.85
C GLN A 198 -11.68 -27.91 25.34
N ASN A 199 -11.87 -26.66 24.89
CA ASN A 199 -12.10 -26.36 23.47
C ASN A 199 -10.78 -26.23 22.67
N THR A 200 -9.71 -25.82 23.34
CA THR A 200 -8.41 -25.54 22.68
C THR A 200 -7.76 -26.81 22.12
N GLU A 201 -7.84 -27.93 22.83
CA GLU A 201 -7.24 -29.20 22.36
C GLU A 201 -7.98 -29.78 21.15
N GLN A 202 -9.31 -29.64 21.12
CA GLN A 202 -10.11 -30.10 19.99
C GLN A 202 -9.78 -29.30 18.72
N ILE A 203 -9.71 -27.97 18.83
CA ILE A 203 -9.33 -27.09 17.72
C ILE A 203 -7.92 -27.43 17.20
N GLN A 204 -6.97 -27.69 18.10
CA GLN A 204 -5.61 -28.08 17.71
C GLN A 204 -5.57 -29.44 17.00
N ALA A 205 -6.39 -30.40 17.42
CA ALA A 205 -6.49 -31.71 16.77
C ALA A 205 -7.07 -31.61 15.35
N GLU A 206 -8.15 -30.85 15.17
CA GLU A 206 -8.78 -30.61 13.87
C GLU A 206 -7.84 -29.89 12.91
N LEU A 207 -7.09 -28.88 13.41
CA LEU A 207 -6.09 -28.17 12.62
C LEU A 207 -4.96 -29.10 12.16
N LYS A 208 -4.47 -29.98 13.04
CA LYS A 208 -3.43 -30.96 12.72
C LYS A 208 -3.91 -31.98 11.68
N GLU A 209 -5.17 -32.42 11.77
CA GLU A 209 -5.76 -33.32 10.80
C GLU A 209 -5.90 -32.65 9.42
N SER A 210 -6.39 -31.42 9.38
CA SER A 210 -6.51 -30.61 8.16
C SER A 210 -5.15 -30.39 7.48
N TYR A 211 -4.11 -30.10 8.26
CA TYR A 211 -2.74 -29.96 7.77
C TYR A 211 -2.23 -31.25 7.12
N MET A 212 -2.44 -32.40 7.76
CA MET A 212 -2.00 -33.70 7.22
C MET A 212 -2.71 -34.07 5.92
N LYS A 213 -4.02 -33.79 5.82
CA LYS A 213 -4.80 -33.98 4.57
C LYS A 213 -4.25 -33.11 3.43
N THR A 214 -3.97 -31.84 3.71
CA THR A 214 -3.39 -30.91 2.73
C THR A 214 -2.01 -31.37 2.25
N LEU A 215 -1.17 -31.87 3.17
CA LEU A 215 0.15 -32.41 2.84
C LEU A 215 0.06 -33.64 1.91
N GLN A 216 -0.92 -34.52 2.14
CA GLN A 216 -1.15 -35.69 1.28
C GLN A 216 -1.58 -35.28 -0.13
N ILE A 217 -2.49 -34.32 -0.27
CA ILE A 217 -2.92 -33.80 -1.57
C ILE A 217 -1.74 -33.20 -2.32
N ALA A 218 -0.93 -32.36 -1.65
CA ALA A 218 0.25 -31.75 -2.26
C ALA A 218 1.26 -32.81 -2.75
N LYS A 219 1.47 -33.88 -1.97
CA LYS A 219 2.36 -34.98 -2.36
C LYS A 219 1.86 -35.73 -3.60
N VAL A 220 0.56 -35.99 -3.70
CA VAL A 220 -0.04 -36.64 -4.87
C VAL A 220 0.07 -35.75 -6.11
N ALA A 221 -0.19 -34.46 -5.96
CA ALA A 221 -0.04 -33.49 -7.05
C ALA A 221 1.40 -33.44 -7.56
N TYR A 222 2.38 -33.34 -6.65
CA TYR A 222 3.80 -33.35 -6.99
C TYR A 222 4.21 -34.60 -7.79
N LEU A 223 3.83 -35.79 -7.32
CA LEU A 223 4.15 -37.05 -8.00
C LEU A 223 3.47 -37.16 -9.37
N THR A 224 2.26 -36.62 -9.50
CA THR A 224 1.53 -36.58 -10.77
C THR A 224 2.23 -35.67 -11.78
N CYS A 225 2.63 -34.47 -11.36
CA CYS A 225 3.42 -33.56 -12.20
C CYS A 225 4.77 -34.15 -12.61
N GLN A 226 5.46 -34.84 -11.68
CA GLN A 226 6.73 -35.50 -11.99
C GLN A 226 6.57 -36.61 -13.05
N LYS A 227 5.51 -37.42 -12.95
CA LYS A 227 5.19 -38.45 -13.96
C LYS A 227 4.86 -37.82 -15.31
N ALA A 228 4.09 -36.73 -15.34
CA ALA A 228 3.76 -36.03 -16.57
C ALA A 228 5.01 -35.46 -17.27
N LEU A 229 5.94 -34.89 -16.49
CA LEU A 229 7.22 -34.40 -17.03
C LEU A 229 8.08 -35.54 -17.60
N TYR A 230 8.13 -36.69 -16.93
CA TYR A 230 8.89 -37.84 -17.40
C TYR A 230 8.36 -38.38 -18.74
N VAL A 231 7.03 -38.51 -18.87
CA VAL A 231 6.39 -38.92 -20.14
C VAL A 231 6.69 -37.92 -21.25
N TYR A 232 6.66 -36.61 -20.94
CA TYR A 232 6.97 -35.58 -21.93
C TYR A 232 8.43 -35.62 -22.40
N THR A 233 9.39 -35.97 -21.53
CA THR A 233 10.79 -36.10 -21.91
C THR A 233 11.10 -37.36 -22.74
N ASP A 234 10.35 -38.45 -22.55
CA ASP A 234 10.56 -39.70 -23.31
C ASP A 234 10.04 -39.58 -24.75
N ASP A 235 8.90 -38.91 -24.97
CA ASP A 235 8.34 -38.71 -26.31
C ASP A 235 9.13 -37.69 -27.15
N ASN A 236 9.80 -36.71 -26.52
CA ASN A 236 10.59 -35.72 -27.24
C ASN A 236 11.99 -36.22 -27.65
N SER A 237 12.41 -37.40 -27.21
CA SER A 237 13.65 -38.05 -27.65
C SER A 237 13.63 -38.48 -29.14
N LYS A 238 12.45 -38.44 -29.79
CA LYS A 238 12.27 -38.77 -31.21
C LYS A 238 12.13 -37.56 -32.13
N ASN A 239 11.99 -36.35 -31.59
CA ASN A 239 11.89 -35.13 -32.38
C ASN A 239 13.15 -34.26 -32.15
N ASN A 240 14.14 -34.47 -33.02
CA ASN A 240 15.25 -33.53 -33.22
C ASN A 240 14.70 -32.14 -33.61
N VAL A 241 14.44 -31.30 -32.61
CA VAL A 241 14.30 -29.86 -32.83
C VAL A 241 15.63 -29.23 -32.42
N CYS A 242 16.46 -28.94 -33.43
CA CYS A 242 17.60 -28.05 -33.28
C CYS A 242 17.10 -26.67 -32.82
N PHE A 243 17.55 -26.21 -31.67
CA PHE A 243 17.50 -24.80 -31.31
C PHE A 243 18.82 -24.15 -31.73
N LEU A 244 18.74 -23.24 -32.70
CA LEU A 244 19.75 -22.22 -32.99
C LEU A 244 19.49 -20.99 -32.12
#